data_AF-A0A1G7XV48-F1
#
_entry.id   AF-A0A1G7XV48-F1
#
_cell.length_a   1.000
_cell.length_b   1.000
_cell.length_c   1.000
_cell.angle_alpha   90.00
_cell.angle_beta   90.00
_cell.angle_gamma   90.00
#
_symmetry.space_group_name_H-M   'P 1'
#
loop_
_entity.id
_entity.type
_entity.pdbx_description
1 polymer ?
#
loop_
_entity_poly.entity_id
_entity_poly.type
_entity_poly.pdbx_seq_one_letter_code
_entity_poly.pdbx_strand_id
1 'polypeptide(L)'
;MQLGVLTNNQDDIDFGRTAFNQLTRAVRSDGFLATEIWRGKRALYYHNFSLQPLCYMAQLSKLIGENWWSNEKLQTLMNTVSDATLDVSIANKAANAAQDGFRPDEWGWYGLLPDTDPRRIKLIALMKTASVAWSDGRGFVLKRLPDAKELGGNQQAFRDLVDRRVLDWKVAAKR
;
A
#
# COMPACT_ATOMS: atom_id res chain seq x y z
N MET A 1 -15.47 -4.63 -13.91
CA MET A 1 -14.19 -5.29 -14.23
C MET A 1 -14.15 -6.77 -13.81
N GLN A 2 -14.00 -7.12 -12.53
CA GLN A 2 -13.86 -8.53 -12.12
C GLN A 2 -15.04 -9.41 -12.60
N LEU A 3 -16.27 -8.94 -12.37
CA LEU A 3 -17.47 -9.62 -12.86
C LEU A 3 -17.44 -9.76 -14.39
N GLY A 4 -17.19 -8.66 -15.11
CA GLY A 4 -17.09 -8.68 -16.58
C GLY A 4 -16.07 -9.67 -17.13
N VAL A 5 -14.90 -9.80 -16.49
CA VAL A 5 -13.91 -10.82 -16.87
C VAL A 5 -14.42 -12.23 -16.59
N LEU A 6 -15.04 -12.46 -15.43
CA LEU A 6 -15.59 -13.77 -15.04
C LEU A 6 -16.73 -14.23 -15.95
N THR A 7 -17.60 -13.31 -16.37
CA THR A 7 -18.80 -13.60 -17.15
C THR A 7 -18.64 -13.31 -18.64
N ASN A 8 -17.46 -12.88 -19.08
CA ASN A 8 -17.20 -12.38 -20.42
C ASN A 8 -18.21 -11.29 -20.86
N ASN A 9 -18.59 -10.40 -19.93
CA ASN A 9 -19.51 -9.29 -20.19
C ASN A 9 -18.71 -8.03 -20.54
N GLN A 10 -18.86 -7.56 -21.79
CA GLN A 10 -18.10 -6.43 -22.32
C GLN A 10 -18.48 -5.09 -21.67
N ASP A 11 -19.76 -4.87 -21.33
CA ASP A 11 -20.22 -3.63 -20.71
C ASP A 11 -19.59 -3.44 -19.32
N ASP A 12 -19.48 -4.52 -18.55
CA ASP A 12 -18.82 -4.52 -17.23
C ASP A 12 -17.30 -4.32 -17.32
N ILE A 13 -16.68 -4.77 -18.41
CA ILE A 13 -15.27 -4.54 -18.71
C ILE A 13 -15.08 -3.06 -19.07
N ASP A 14 -15.92 -2.52 -19.95
CA ASP A 14 -15.85 -1.14 -20.43
C ASP A 14 -16.13 -0.13 -19.31
N PHE A 15 -17.06 -0.45 -18.40
CA PHE A 15 -17.26 0.30 -17.16
C PHE A 15 -16.00 0.32 -16.30
N GLY A 16 -15.34 -0.84 -16.14
CA GLY A 16 -14.06 -0.95 -15.44
C GLY A 16 -12.95 -0.12 -16.09
N ARG A 17 -12.84 -0.19 -17.43
CA ARG A 17 -11.87 0.61 -18.21
C ARG A 17 -12.10 2.11 -18.03
N THR A 18 -13.37 2.53 -18.01
CA THR A 18 -13.76 3.93 -17.78
C THR A 18 -13.32 4.40 -16.38
N ALA A 19 -13.62 3.63 -15.33
CA ALA A 19 -13.21 3.96 -13.97
C ALA A 19 -11.68 4.01 -13.81
N PHE A 20 -10.96 3.04 -14.38
CA PHE A 20 -9.49 3.02 -14.40
C PHE A 20 -8.92 4.28 -15.06
N ASN A 21 -9.45 4.66 -16.23
CA ASN A 21 -9.00 5.83 -16.96
C ASN A 21 -9.32 7.14 -16.22
N GLN A 22 -10.48 7.24 -15.59
CA GLN A 22 -10.85 8.43 -14.80
C GLN A 22 -9.89 8.64 -13.62
N LEU A 23 -9.64 7.60 -12.84
CA LEU A 23 -8.74 7.68 -11.68
C LEU A 23 -7.29 7.95 -12.08
N THR A 24 -6.77 7.27 -13.11
CA THR A 24 -5.38 7.49 -13.57
C THR A 24 -5.20 8.89 -14.16
N ARG A 25 -6.19 9.46 -14.85
CA ARG A 25 -6.15 10.86 -15.32
C ARG A 25 -6.17 11.89 -14.18
N ALA A 26 -6.73 11.54 -13.02
CA ALA A 26 -6.74 12.40 -11.85
C ALA A 26 -5.39 12.47 -11.11
N VAL A 27 -4.41 11.66 -11.52
CA VAL A 27 -3.04 11.71 -10.99
C VAL A 27 -2.34 12.98 -11.47
N ARG A 28 -2.08 13.87 -10.51
CA ARG A 28 -1.41 15.16 -10.70
C ARG A 28 0.04 14.98 -11.16
N SER A 29 0.70 16.10 -11.48
CA SER A 29 2.12 16.12 -11.86
C SER A 29 3.06 15.69 -10.73
N ASP A 30 2.66 15.85 -9.47
CA ASP A 30 3.41 15.37 -8.30
C ASP A 30 3.10 13.91 -7.93
N GLY A 31 2.30 13.22 -8.75
CA GLY A 31 1.99 11.80 -8.59
C GLY A 31 0.92 11.50 -7.54
N PHE A 32 0.32 12.51 -6.93
CA PHE A 32 -0.78 12.36 -5.98
C PHE A 32 -2.15 12.52 -6.66
N LEU A 33 -3.17 11.95 -6.03
CA LEU A 33 -4.56 12.17 -6.36
C LEU A 33 -5.05 13.40 -5.60
N ALA A 34 -5.59 14.39 -6.32
CA ALA A 34 -6.08 15.61 -5.70
C ALA A 34 -7.10 15.30 -4.59
N THR A 35 -8.06 14.41 -4.82
CA THR A 35 -9.11 14.05 -3.84
C THR A 35 -8.55 13.44 -2.57
N GLU A 36 -7.49 12.65 -2.66
CA GLU A 36 -6.95 11.95 -1.49
C GLU A 36 -6.02 12.83 -0.66
N ILE A 37 -5.38 13.84 -1.26
CA ILE A 37 -4.64 14.87 -0.50
C ILE A 37 -5.56 15.61 0.48
N TRP A 38 -6.83 15.85 0.13
CA TRP A 38 -7.79 16.57 0.96
C TRP A 38 -8.19 15.80 2.21
N ARG A 39 -7.77 14.53 2.33
CA ARG A 39 -7.97 13.70 3.53
C ARG A 39 -6.98 14.06 4.66
N GLY A 40 -6.09 15.03 4.44
CA GLY A 40 -5.19 15.57 5.45
C GLY A 40 -4.30 14.49 6.04
N LYS A 41 -4.43 14.24 7.35
CA LYS A 41 -3.67 13.18 8.04
C LYS A 41 -3.90 11.77 7.49
N ARG A 42 -4.98 11.52 6.74
CA ARG A 42 -5.24 10.21 6.12
C ARG A 42 -4.89 10.14 4.64
N ALA A 43 -4.23 11.15 4.08
CA ALA A 43 -3.95 11.21 2.65
C ALA A 43 -3.21 9.96 2.15
N LEU A 44 -2.12 9.54 2.79
CA LEU A 44 -1.35 8.38 2.38
C LEU A 44 -2.17 7.09 2.42
N TYR A 45 -2.97 6.90 3.47
CA TYR A 45 -3.89 5.76 3.59
C TYR A 45 -4.86 5.70 2.40
N TYR A 46 -5.49 6.82 2.06
CA TYR A 46 -6.46 6.84 0.97
C TYR A 46 -5.82 6.72 -0.42
N HIS A 47 -4.59 7.17 -0.61
CA HIS A 47 -3.85 6.89 -1.84
C HIS A 47 -3.58 5.39 -1.99
N ASN A 48 -3.10 4.73 -0.93
CA ASN A 48 -2.90 3.28 -0.95
C ASN A 48 -4.22 2.53 -1.17
N PHE A 49 -5.30 2.96 -0.50
CA PHE A 49 -6.64 2.38 -0.68
C PHE A 49 -7.13 2.51 -2.13
N SER A 50 -6.93 3.67 -2.76
CA SER A 50 -7.31 3.91 -4.16
C SER A 50 -6.43 3.15 -5.15
N LEU A 51 -5.18 2.90 -4.79
CA LEU A 51 -4.23 2.18 -5.64
C LEU A 51 -4.56 0.68 -5.75
N GLN A 52 -5.06 0.07 -4.67
CA GLN A 52 -5.41 -1.35 -4.66
C GLN A 52 -6.34 -1.77 -5.82
N PRO A 53 -7.54 -1.20 -6.01
CA PRO A 53 -8.41 -1.58 -7.12
C PRO A 53 -7.79 -1.28 -8.49
N LEU A 54 -6.96 -0.25 -8.63
CA LEU A 54 -6.26 0.04 -9.89
C LEU A 54 -5.27 -1.08 -10.26
N CYS A 55 -4.45 -1.53 -9.29
CA CYS A 55 -3.52 -2.63 -9.51
C CYS A 55 -4.25 -3.95 -9.78
N TYR A 56 -5.36 -4.24 -9.08
CA TYR A 56 -6.19 -5.41 -9.39
C TYR A 56 -6.78 -5.34 -10.80
N MET A 57 -7.33 -4.20 -11.21
CA MET A 57 -7.83 -4.01 -12.56
C MET A 57 -6.74 -4.17 -13.62
N ALA A 58 -5.53 -3.65 -13.36
CA ALA A 58 -4.40 -3.84 -14.26
C ALA A 58 -3.92 -5.30 -14.32
N GLN A 59 -4.03 -6.06 -13.23
CA GLN A 59 -3.78 -7.50 -13.27
C GLN A 59 -4.85 -8.25 -14.07
N LEU A 60 -6.12 -7.89 -13.91
CA LEU A 60 -7.23 -8.50 -14.63
C LEU A 60 -7.21 -8.16 -16.13
N SER A 61 -6.69 -6.99 -16.53
CA SER A 61 -6.61 -6.60 -17.94
C SER A 61 -5.84 -7.62 -18.79
N LYS A 62 -4.85 -8.31 -18.19
CA LYS A 62 -4.07 -9.35 -18.87
C LYS A 62 -4.95 -10.50 -19.36
N LEU A 63 -6.02 -10.82 -18.64
CA LEU A 63 -6.95 -11.90 -18.97
C LEU A 63 -7.82 -11.58 -20.19
N ILE A 64 -7.93 -10.29 -20.55
CA ILE A 64 -8.65 -9.82 -21.74
C ILE A 64 -7.70 -9.35 -22.84
N GLY A 65 -6.40 -9.73 -22.75
CA GLY A 65 -5.40 -9.38 -23.77
C GLY A 65 -4.90 -7.93 -23.72
N GLU A 66 -5.19 -7.18 -22.66
CA GLU A 66 -4.78 -5.79 -22.49
C GLU A 66 -3.66 -5.62 -21.44
N ASN A 67 -2.80 -4.61 -21.62
CA ASN A 67 -1.72 -4.31 -20.68
C ASN A 67 -1.93 -2.95 -20.01
N TRP A 68 -2.69 -2.90 -18.91
CA TRP A 68 -2.89 -1.63 -18.18
C TRP A 68 -1.76 -1.30 -17.22
N TRP A 69 -0.85 -2.26 -16.94
CA TRP A 69 0.36 -1.98 -16.18
C TRP A 69 1.28 -0.98 -16.88
N SER A 70 1.23 -0.86 -18.20
CA SER A 70 2.02 0.14 -18.94
C SER A 70 1.50 1.58 -18.80
N ASN A 71 0.37 1.80 -18.12
CA ASN A 71 -0.17 3.14 -17.92
C ASN A 71 0.79 3.99 -17.07
N GLU A 72 1.32 5.06 -17.66
CA GLU A 72 2.33 5.92 -17.01
C GLU A 72 1.81 6.56 -15.71
N LYS A 73 0.55 6.99 -15.67
CA LYS A 73 -0.03 7.62 -14.48
C LYS A 73 -0.22 6.62 -13.34
N LEU A 74 -0.58 5.38 -13.65
CA LEU A 74 -0.57 4.29 -12.67
C LEU A 74 0.85 4.06 -12.13
N GLN A 75 1.86 4.01 -13.00
CA GLN A 75 3.26 3.86 -12.60
C GLN A 75 3.72 5.02 -11.71
N THR A 76 3.39 6.26 -12.05
CA THR A 76 3.67 7.43 -11.21
C THR A 76 3.02 7.29 -9.83
N LEU A 77 1.72 6.97 -9.77
CA LEU A 77 1.01 6.81 -8.51
C LEU A 77 1.60 5.69 -7.64
N MET A 78 1.94 4.53 -8.24
CA MET A 78 2.59 3.43 -7.53
C MET A 78 3.95 3.83 -6.95
N ASN A 79 4.76 4.56 -7.71
CA ASN A 79 6.05 5.05 -7.23
C ASN A 79 5.85 6.05 -6.08
N THR A 80 4.99 7.05 -6.27
CA THR A 80 4.69 8.06 -5.25
C THR A 80 4.18 7.43 -3.95
N VAL A 81 3.26 6.46 -4.02
CA VAL A 81 2.74 5.76 -2.83
C VAL A 81 3.82 4.90 -2.18
N SER A 82 4.64 4.20 -2.97
CA SER A 82 5.74 3.39 -2.44
C SER A 82 6.77 4.25 -1.72
N ASP A 83 7.19 5.34 -2.36
CA ASP A 83 8.17 6.28 -1.82
C ASP A 83 7.63 6.97 -0.57
N ALA A 84 6.37 7.43 -0.58
CA ALA A 84 5.73 8.02 0.59
C ALA A 84 5.47 7.02 1.73
N THR A 85 5.41 5.72 1.44
CA THR A 85 5.34 4.67 2.47
C THR A 85 6.70 4.43 3.11
N LEU A 86 7.78 4.53 2.33
CA LEU A 86 9.17 4.40 2.82
C LEU A 86 9.65 5.68 3.53
N ASP A 87 9.17 6.84 3.09
CA ASP A 87 9.44 8.16 3.67
C ASP A 87 8.14 8.97 3.77
N VAL A 88 7.53 8.92 4.96
CA VAL A 88 6.26 9.60 5.25
C VAL A 88 6.35 11.14 5.14
N SER A 89 7.57 11.71 5.15
CA SER A 89 7.74 13.16 5.00
C SER A 89 7.25 13.68 3.64
N ILE A 90 7.30 12.83 2.61
CA ILE A 90 6.78 13.12 1.27
C ILE A 90 5.27 13.38 1.33
N ALA A 91 4.51 12.48 1.97
CA ALA A 91 3.08 12.65 2.15
C ALA A 91 2.75 13.80 3.13
N ASN A 92 3.55 13.99 4.18
CA ASN A 92 3.37 15.11 5.10
C ASN A 92 3.44 16.45 4.38
N LYS A 93 4.44 16.62 3.51
CA LYS A 93 4.62 17.82 2.70
C LYS A 93 3.48 18.02 1.71
N ALA A 94 3.07 16.96 1.01
CA ALA A 94 2.01 17.04 0.01
C ALA A 94 0.64 17.37 0.63
N ALA A 95 0.33 16.80 1.80
CA ALA A 95 -0.94 16.99 2.49
C ALA A 95 -0.94 18.17 3.47
N ASN A 96 0.22 18.80 3.71
CA ASN A 96 0.43 19.78 4.77
C ASN A 96 -0.11 19.30 6.14
N ALA A 97 0.10 18.01 6.43
CA ALA A 97 -0.44 17.37 7.63
C ALA A 97 0.40 16.13 7.98
N ALA A 98 0.71 15.94 9.27
CA ALA A 98 1.31 14.70 9.74
C ALA A 98 0.36 13.52 9.43
N GLN A 99 0.88 12.48 8.77
CA GLN A 99 0.07 11.32 8.40
C GLN A 99 -0.20 10.39 9.59
N ASP A 100 -1.40 9.81 9.61
CA ASP A 100 -1.76 8.69 10.47
C ASP A 100 -0.93 7.46 10.05
N GLY A 101 -0.65 6.59 11.02
CA GLY A 101 0.18 5.41 10.81
C GLY A 101 -0.48 4.43 9.87
N PHE A 102 0.33 3.66 9.15
CA PHE A 102 -0.16 2.61 8.29
C PHE A 102 0.01 1.24 8.93
N ARG A 103 -0.87 0.29 8.57
CA ARG A 103 -0.66 -1.11 8.90
C ARG A 103 -0.05 -1.84 7.71
N PRO A 104 1.01 -2.64 7.93
CA PRO A 104 1.64 -3.42 6.88
C PRO A 104 0.63 -4.20 6.00
N ASP A 105 -0.35 -4.88 6.60
CA ASP A 105 -1.33 -5.74 5.93
C ASP A 105 -2.30 -5.01 4.98
N GLU A 106 -2.38 -3.67 5.06
CA GLU A 106 -3.27 -2.86 4.23
C GLU A 106 -2.69 -2.56 2.82
N TRP A 107 -1.47 -3.00 2.50
CA TRP A 107 -0.76 -2.66 1.24
C TRP A 107 -0.74 -3.81 0.20
N GLY A 108 -1.72 -4.72 0.21
CA GLY A 108 -1.69 -5.99 -0.54
C GLY A 108 -1.41 -5.94 -2.07
N TRP A 109 -1.55 -4.79 -2.72
CA TRP A 109 -1.29 -4.63 -4.16
C TRP A 109 0.16 -4.88 -4.57
N TYR A 110 1.15 -4.70 -3.69
CA TYR A 110 2.56 -4.99 -4.02
C TYR A 110 2.78 -6.48 -4.30
N GLY A 111 1.91 -7.37 -3.80
CA GLY A 111 1.96 -8.82 -4.07
C GLY A 111 1.65 -9.17 -5.52
N LEU A 112 1.05 -8.24 -6.29
CA LEU A 112 0.75 -8.41 -7.71
C LEU A 112 1.94 -8.08 -8.61
N LEU A 113 2.95 -7.38 -8.08
CA LEU A 113 4.15 -7.01 -8.84
C LEU A 113 5.10 -8.20 -8.99
N PRO A 114 5.93 -8.28 -10.05
CA PRO A 114 6.99 -9.28 -10.16
C PRO A 114 7.95 -9.26 -8.96
N ASP A 115 8.56 -10.39 -8.62
CA ASP A 115 9.56 -10.47 -7.53
C ASP A 115 10.80 -9.60 -7.79
N THR A 116 11.05 -9.27 -9.06
CA THR A 116 12.13 -8.39 -9.50
C THR A 116 11.77 -6.90 -9.45
N ASP A 117 10.52 -6.55 -9.15
CA ASP A 117 10.10 -5.16 -9.09
C ASP A 117 10.72 -4.46 -7.86
N PRO A 118 11.49 -3.37 -8.04
CA PRO A 118 12.16 -2.68 -6.94
C PRO A 118 11.21 -2.19 -5.85
N ARG A 119 9.97 -1.82 -6.21
CA ARG A 119 8.96 -1.38 -5.23
C ARG A 119 8.57 -2.54 -4.33
N ARG A 120 8.31 -3.71 -4.92
CA ARG A 120 7.96 -4.91 -4.17
C ARG A 120 9.07 -5.31 -3.21
N ILE A 121 10.32 -5.30 -3.66
CA ILE A 121 11.47 -5.63 -2.82
C ILE A 121 11.55 -4.69 -1.61
N LYS A 122 11.47 -3.37 -1.84
CA LYS A 122 11.54 -2.36 -0.76
C LYS A 122 10.35 -2.45 0.20
N LEU A 123 9.13 -2.59 -0.32
CA LEU A 123 7.93 -2.71 0.50
C LEU A 123 7.96 -4.00 1.32
N ILE A 124 8.34 -5.15 0.75
CA ILE A 124 8.50 -6.39 1.51
C ILE A 124 9.57 -6.26 2.60
N ALA A 125 10.68 -5.57 2.32
CA ALA A 125 11.70 -5.31 3.33
C ALA A 125 11.17 -4.45 4.48
N LEU A 126 10.40 -3.41 4.17
CA LEU A 126 9.69 -2.59 5.16
C LEU A 126 8.71 -3.45 5.97
N MET A 127 7.90 -4.28 5.33
CA MET A 127 6.91 -5.15 5.97
C MET A 127 7.54 -6.18 6.93
N LYS A 128 8.70 -6.73 6.56
CA LYS A 128 9.45 -7.69 7.39
C LYS A 128 10.10 -7.05 8.61
N THR A 129 10.40 -5.75 8.53
CA THR A 129 11.07 -4.99 9.60
C THR A 129 10.10 -4.16 10.44
N ALA A 130 8.94 -3.80 9.87
CA ALA A 130 7.87 -3.05 10.49
C ALA A 130 7.04 -3.98 11.35
N SER A 131 7.28 -3.91 12.65
CA SER A 131 6.54 -4.69 13.63
C SER A 131 5.73 -3.71 14.45
N VAL A 132 4.52 -3.44 13.96
CA VAL A 132 3.52 -2.54 14.53
C VAL A 132 4.10 -1.14 14.83
N ALA A 133 3.94 -0.23 13.87
CA ALA A 133 4.26 1.19 14.09
C ALA A 133 3.24 1.82 15.06
N TRP A 134 3.72 2.38 16.17
CA TRP A 134 2.93 3.17 17.12
C TRP A 134 3.09 4.66 16.81
N SER A 135 2.00 5.43 16.90
CA SER A 135 2.03 6.89 16.95
C SER A 135 2.04 7.33 18.42
N ASP A 136 3.05 8.08 18.85
CA ASP A 136 3.10 8.71 20.18
C ASP A 136 2.74 10.21 20.15
N GLY A 137 2.21 10.69 19.03
CA GLY A 137 1.91 12.11 18.82
C GLY A 137 3.11 12.99 18.48
N ARG A 138 4.33 12.45 18.32
CA ARG A 138 5.53 13.21 17.89
C ARG A 138 6.25 12.62 16.67
N GLY A 139 5.85 11.43 16.22
CA GLY A 139 6.36 10.77 15.01
C GLY A 139 6.34 9.25 15.18
N PHE A 140 6.57 8.50 14.10
CA PHE A 140 6.68 7.04 14.18
C PHE A 140 8.12 6.64 14.48
N VAL A 141 8.32 5.87 15.54
CA VAL A 141 9.57 5.13 15.73
C VAL A 141 9.38 3.73 15.17
N LEU A 142 9.99 3.46 14.02
CA LEU A 142 10.20 2.09 13.54
C LEU A 142 11.17 1.41 14.51
N LYS A 143 10.65 0.67 15.50
CA LYS A 143 11.49 -0.26 16.26
C LYS A 143 11.64 -1.53 15.43
N ARG A 144 12.81 -1.67 14.80
CA ARG A 144 13.28 -2.92 14.17
C ARG A 144 13.03 -4.08 15.13
N LEU A 145 12.30 -5.11 14.69
CA LEU A 145 12.38 -6.39 15.41
C LEU A 145 13.80 -6.93 15.29
N PRO A 146 14.37 -7.43 16.39
CA PRO A 146 15.62 -8.16 16.30
C PRO A 146 15.42 -9.32 15.33
N ASP A 147 16.35 -9.48 14.39
CA ASP A 147 16.26 -10.60 13.46
C ASP A 147 16.51 -11.93 14.19
N ALA A 148 16.23 -13.05 13.52
CA ALA A 148 16.42 -14.36 14.12
C ALA A 148 17.86 -14.57 14.61
N LYS A 149 18.88 -13.97 13.98
CA LYS A 149 20.28 -14.09 14.42
C LYS A 149 20.52 -13.29 15.70
N GLU A 150 19.92 -12.11 15.82
CA GLU A 150 19.95 -11.27 17.03
C GLU A 150 19.19 -11.91 18.20
N LEU A 151 18.27 -12.85 17.91
CA LEU A 151 17.61 -13.73 18.87
C LEU A 151 18.28 -15.12 19.00
N GLY A 152 19.55 -15.24 18.61
CA GLY A 152 20.33 -16.48 18.77
C GLY A 152 19.90 -17.64 17.85
N GLY A 153 19.26 -17.34 16.73
CA GLY A 153 18.72 -18.31 15.76
C GLY A 153 17.35 -18.88 16.12
N ASN A 154 16.73 -18.43 17.22
CA ASN A 154 15.52 -19.05 17.75
C ASN A 154 14.24 -18.53 17.08
N GLN A 155 13.78 -19.25 16.05
CA GLN A 155 12.54 -18.94 15.33
C GLN A 155 11.28 -18.99 16.22
N GLN A 156 11.27 -19.80 17.28
CA GLN A 156 10.15 -19.87 18.20
C GLN A 156 10.09 -18.61 19.08
N ALA A 157 11.23 -18.12 19.55
CA ALA A 157 11.31 -16.87 20.30
C ALA A 157 10.87 -15.65 19.45
N PHE A 158 11.18 -15.66 18.14
CA PHE A 158 10.67 -14.65 17.21
C PHE A 158 9.14 -14.72 17.05
N ARG A 159 8.58 -15.93 16.89
CA ARG A 159 7.12 -16.14 16.80
C ARG A 159 6.41 -15.72 18.08
N ASP A 160 6.91 -16.13 19.25
CA ASP A 160 6.32 -15.79 20.55
C ASP A 160 6.36 -14.26 20.81
N LEU A 161 7.40 -13.57 20.34
CA LEU A 161 7.52 -12.11 20.43
C LEU A 161 6.51 -11.40 19.53
N VAL A 162 6.27 -11.91 18.33
CA VAL A 162 5.24 -11.40 17.40
C VAL A 162 3.85 -11.65 18.00
N ASP A 163 3.57 -12.86 18.47
CA ASP A 163 2.25 -13.25 18.98
C ASP A 163 1.86 -12.53 20.27
N ARG A 164 2.79 -12.38 21.23
CA ARG A 164 2.54 -11.60 22.47
C ARG A 164 2.20 -10.14 22.15
N ARG A 165 2.85 -9.53 21.16
CA ARG A 165 2.61 -8.12 20.80
C ARG A 165 1.33 -7.92 19.97
N VAL A 166 0.88 -8.92 19.22
CA VAL A 166 -0.44 -8.95 18.57
C VAL A 166 -1.57 -9.02 19.61
N LEU A 167 -1.36 -9.73 20.73
CA LEU A 167 -2.30 -9.78 21.85
C LEU A 167 -2.42 -8.44 22.59
N ASP A 168 -1.32 -7.76 22.88
CA ASP A 168 -1.32 -6.44 23.54
C ASP A 168 -2.07 -5.38 22.72
N TRP A 169 -2.01 -5.46 21.38
CA TRP A 169 -2.76 -4.59 20.48
C TRP A 169 -4.29 -4.74 20.60
N LYS A 170 -4.80 -5.97 20.75
CA LYS A 170 -6.24 -6.23 20.93
C LYS A 170 -6.77 -5.67 22.26
N VAL A 171 -5.90 -5.52 23.25
CA VAL A 171 -6.23 -4.94 24.56
C VAL A 171 -6.23 -3.41 24.50
N ALA A 172 -5.27 -2.81 23.77
CA ALA A 172 -5.18 -1.36 23.61
C ALA A 172 -6.27 -0.78 22.69
N ALA A 173 -6.68 -1.49 21.64
CA ALA A 173 -7.73 -1.05 20.70
C ALA A 173 -9.17 -1.17 21.25
N LYS A 174 -9.33 -1.68 22.48
CA LYS A 174 -10.62 -1.81 23.19
C LYS A 174 -10.84 -0.73 24.27
N ARG A 175 -9.92 0.22 24.43
CA ARG A 175 -10.04 1.38 25.32
C ARG A 175 -10.22 2.65 24.50
#